data_AF-A0A7R9LKP5-F1
#
_entry.id   AF-A0A7R9LKP5-F1
#
_cell.length_a   1.000
_cell.length_b   1.000
_cell.length_c   1.000
_cell.angle_alpha   90.00
_cell.angle_beta   90.00
_cell.angle_gamma   90.00
#
_symmetry.space_group_name_H-M   'P 1'
#
loop_
_entity.id
_entity.type
_entity.pdbx_description
1 polymer ?
#
loop_
_entity_poly.entity_id
_entity_poly.type
_entity_poly.pdbx_seq_one_letter_code
_entity_poly.pdbx_strand_id
1 'polypeptide(L)'
;MCSYLDEFSICNTISDNIKQNIILFHVFETDYESNVLYVTSDDLVYGLGYNYYGCLGLGHNHMVTSPQIIPQLCHQRIQRFINGFSFVLAVTAENHIYIWGQNSWGQLGVTTPETDVYIKPQKLAFFDDKDILEISCGLNHCLILSSDGQVYGWGRNSEGQVWGPLREAYCGPMKLDLYIVGVITRTIGWDVVITQYESHNSLKT
;
A
#
# COMPACT_ATOMS: atom_id res chain seq x y z
N MET A 1 -20.65 8.17 7.60
CA MET A 1 -19.19 8.01 7.80
C MET A 1 -18.82 8.20 9.27
N CYS A 2 -19.26 9.26 9.97
CA CYS A 2 -18.93 9.47 11.39
C CYS A 2 -19.20 8.25 12.30
N SER A 3 -20.35 7.58 12.16
CA SER A 3 -20.66 6.40 12.98
C SER A 3 -19.71 5.21 12.80
N TYR A 4 -19.05 5.10 11.64
CA TYR A 4 -18.08 4.04 11.35
C TYR A 4 -16.69 4.36 11.94
N LEU A 5 -16.35 5.65 12.04
CA LEU A 5 -15.09 6.08 12.66
C LEU A 5 -15.09 5.80 14.16
N ASP A 6 -16.24 5.95 14.81
CA ASP A 6 -16.40 5.74 16.25
C ASP A 6 -16.28 4.25 16.66
N GLU A 7 -16.29 3.32 15.70
CA GLU A 7 -16.02 1.89 15.94
C GLU A 7 -14.55 1.65 16.33
N PHE A 8 -13.64 2.55 15.92
CA PHE A 8 -12.21 2.42 16.16
C PHE A 8 -11.77 3.36 17.28
N SER A 9 -11.32 2.79 18.41
CA SER A 9 -10.94 3.57 19.61
C SER A 9 -9.92 4.68 19.33
N ILE A 10 -9.00 4.45 18.41
CA ILE A 10 -7.99 5.40 17.94
C ILE A 10 -8.59 6.66 17.30
N CYS A 11 -9.77 6.58 16.70
CA CYS A 11 -10.44 7.71 16.05
C CYS A 11 -11.15 8.63 17.04
N ASN A 12 -11.30 8.24 18.31
CA ASN A 12 -11.90 9.09 19.34
C ASN A 12 -11.07 10.36 19.62
N THR A 13 -9.81 10.39 19.21
CA THR A 13 -8.94 11.57 19.34
C THR A 13 -9.13 12.57 18.19
N ILE A 14 -9.83 12.19 17.12
CA ILE A 14 -10.16 13.06 15.99
C ILE A 14 -11.39 13.90 16.36
N SER A 15 -11.30 15.22 16.24
CA SER A 15 -12.44 16.11 16.53
C SER A 15 -13.57 15.93 15.51
N ASP A 16 -14.83 16.13 15.95
CA ASP A 16 -16.00 15.92 15.09
C ASP A 16 -16.01 16.81 13.85
N ASN A 17 -15.46 18.03 13.95
CA ASN A 17 -15.30 18.93 12.80
C ASN A 17 -14.38 18.29 11.75
N ILE A 18 -13.25 17.72 12.16
CA ILE A 18 -12.34 17.03 11.24
C ILE A 18 -13.04 15.81 10.66
N LYS A 19 -13.72 14.99 11.49
CA LYS A 19 -14.45 13.79 11.02
C LYS A 19 -15.43 14.09 9.89
N GLN A 20 -16.12 15.24 9.92
CA GLN A 20 -17.05 15.67 8.88
C GLN A 20 -16.37 16.01 7.55
N ASN A 21 -15.08 16.35 7.58
CA ASN A 21 -14.30 16.71 6.39
C ASN A 21 -13.52 15.52 5.81
N ILE A 22 -13.53 14.34 6.45
CA ILE A 22 -12.82 13.16 5.95
C ILE A 22 -13.51 12.61 4.70
N ILE A 23 -12.74 12.45 3.61
CA ILE A 23 -13.20 11.92 2.32
C ILE A 23 -12.62 10.55 1.99
N LEU A 24 -11.45 10.23 2.56
CA LEU A 24 -10.82 8.92 2.46
C LEU A 24 -10.30 8.53 3.85
N PHE A 25 -10.52 7.29 4.23
CA PHE A 25 -10.18 6.80 5.55
C PHE A 25 -9.65 5.37 5.46
N HIS A 26 -8.55 5.10 6.14
CA HIS A 26 -7.88 3.81 6.15
C HIS A 26 -7.40 3.48 7.57
N VAL A 27 -7.79 2.30 8.05
CA VAL A 27 -7.36 1.76 9.35
C VAL A 27 -6.49 0.55 9.08
N PHE A 28 -5.35 0.52 9.74
CA PHE A 28 -4.56 -0.69 9.91
C PHE A 28 -4.68 -1.12 11.36
N GLU A 29 -5.24 -2.30 11.60
CA GLU A 29 -5.40 -2.86 12.94
C GLU A 29 -4.93 -4.31 12.96
N THR A 30 -4.07 -4.61 13.93
CA THR A 30 -3.60 -5.94 14.30
C THR A 30 -3.78 -6.11 15.80
N ASP A 31 -3.53 -7.32 16.32
CA ASP A 31 -3.61 -7.58 17.76
C ASP A 31 -2.68 -6.69 18.62
N TYR A 32 -1.67 -6.05 18.02
CA TYR A 32 -0.64 -5.27 18.72
C TYR A 32 -0.49 -3.83 18.24
N GLU A 33 -0.92 -3.52 17.02
CA GLU A 33 -0.68 -2.23 16.37
C GLU A 33 -1.96 -1.73 15.71
N SER A 34 -2.36 -0.51 16.04
CA SER A 34 -3.40 0.21 15.32
C SER A 34 -2.89 1.57 14.85
N ASN A 35 -3.09 1.88 13.58
CA ASN A 35 -2.82 3.18 13.01
C ASN A 35 -3.86 3.55 11.97
N VAL A 36 -3.96 4.84 11.71
CA VAL A 36 -4.98 5.42 10.84
C VAL A 36 -4.32 6.43 9.92
N LEU A 37 -4.71 6.36 8.66
CA LEU A 37 -4.44 7.36 7.65
C LEU A 37 -5.76 7.87 7.09
N TYR A 38 -5.89 9.18 6.93
CA TYR A 38 -7.09 9.75 6.33
C TYR A 38 -6.79 11.00 5.53
N VAL A 39 -7.69 11.33 4.62
CA VAL A 39 -7.64 12.51 3.74
C VAL A 39 -8.87 13.34 3.99
N THR A 40 -8.70 14.65 4.11
CA THR A 40 -9.79 15.62 4.23
C THR A 40 -10.16 16.25 2.89
N SER A 41 -11.31 16.92 2.83
CA SER A 41 -11.88 17.52 1.61
C SER A 41 -11.04 18.64 1.00
N ASP A 42 -10.10 19.20 1.74
CA ASP A 42 -9.06 20.14 1.31
C ASP A 42 -7.77 19.45 0.83
N ASP A 43 -7.82 18.13 0.64
CA ASP A 43 -6.73 17.26 0.16
C ASP A 43 -5.49 17.27 1.08
N LEU A 44 -5.73 17.43 2.39
CA LEU A 44 -4.71 17.24 3.41
C LEU A 44 -4.73 15.79 3.92
N VAL A 45 -3.54 15.24 4.15
CA VAL A 45 -3.36 13.87 4.59
C VAL A 45 -2.85 13.85 6.01
N TYR A 46 -3.48 13.03 6.85
CA TYR A 46 -3.17 12.91 8.27
C TYR A 46 -2.87 11.47 8.67
N GLY A 47 -2.02 11.34 9.69
CA GLY A 47 -1.73 10.08 10.35
C GLY A 47 -1.83 10.18 11.87
N LEU A 48 -2.27 9.09 12.50
CA LEU A 48 -2.24 8.89 13.96
C LEU A 48 -2.16 7.40 14.31
N GLY A 49 -1.66 7.11 15.50
CA GLY A 49 -1.55 5.77 16.07
C GLY A 49 -0.13 5.28 16.22
N TYR A 50 -0.02 3.95 16.18
CA TYR A 50 1.25 3.24 16.24
C TYR A 50 2.12 3.54 15.02
N ASN A 51 3.43 3.72 15.24
CA ASN A 51 4.33 4.23 14.20
C ASN A 51 5.77 3.68 14.29
N TYR A 52 5.97 2.53 14.93
CA TYR A 52 7.32 2.00 15.19
C TYR A 52 8.17 1.78 13.92
N TYR A 53 7.52 1.37 12.82
CA TYR A 53 8.14 1.21 11.50
C TYR A 53 8.05 2.46 10.61
N GLY A 54 7.56 3.59 11.15
CA GLY A 54 7.36 4.80 10.37
C GLY A 54 6.15 4.77 9.43
N CYS A 55 5.20 3.83 9.62
CA CYS A 55 4.01 3.65 8.77
C CYS A 55 3.07 4.86 8.72
N LEU A 56 3.23 5.86 9.59
CA LEU A 56 2.52 7.13 9.46
C LEU A 56 3.18 8.10 8.46
N GLY A 57 4.44 7.88 8.06
CA GLY A 57 5.12 8.75 7.09
C GLY A 57 5.50 10.14 7.60
N LEU A 58 5.50 10.35 8.92
CA LEU A 58 5.66 11.67 9.56
C LEU A 58 7.12 12.15 9.66
N GLY A 59 8.10 11.37 9.21
CA GLY A 59 9.52 11.69 9.36
C GLY A 59 10.11 11.29 10.72
N HIS A 60 9.38 10.49 11.49
CA HIS A 60 9.82 9.87 12.74
C HIS A 60 9.02 8.57 12.97
N ASN A 61 9.37 7.81 14.02
CA ASN A 61 8.79 6.49 14.31
C ASN A 61 8.23 6.33 15.74
N HIS A 62 8.00 7.43 16.46
CA HIS A 62 7.26 7.40 17.72
C HIS A 62 5.74 7.45 17.48
N MET A 63 4.98 6.84 18.38
CA MET A 63 3.52 6.82 18.39
C MET A 63 2.94 8.22 18.49
N VAL A 64 1.81 8.44 17.81
CA VAL A 64 1.13 9.73 17.72
C VAL A 64 -0.32 9.58 18.15
N THR A 65 -0.76 10.29 19.18
CA THR A 65 -2.14 10.17 19.72
C THR A 65 -3.07 11.29 19.25
N SER A 66 -2.56 12.28 18.51
CA SER A 66 -3.34 13.35 17.91
C SER A 66 -2.97 13.49 16.44
N PRO A 67 -3.93 13.70 15.52
CA PRO A 67 -3.63 13.71 14.10
C PRO A 67 -2.52 14.68 13.70
N GLN A 68 -1.59 14.20 12.90
CA GLN A 68 -0.50 15.01 12.34
C GLN A 68 -0.54 14.97 10.81
N ILE A 69 -0.23 16.11 10.19
CA ILE A 69 -0.18 16.24 8.73
C ILE A 69 1.02 15.46 8.19
N ILE A 70 0.84 14.83 7.02
CA ILE A 70 1.88 14.17 6.23
C ILE A 70 2.13 15.04 4.97
N PRO A 71 3.03 16.04 5.03
CA PRO A 71 3.09 17.10 4.02
C PRO A 71 3.40 16.60 2.60
N GLN A 72 4.13 15.50 2.48
CA GLN A 72 4.53 14.90 1.20
C GLN A 72 3.35 14.37 0.38
N LEU A 73 2.22 14.06 1.04
CA LEU A 73 1.04 13.49 0.40
C LEU A 73 -0.08 14.52 0.22
N CYS A 74 -0.01 15.67 0.88
CA CYS A 74 -0.98 16.73 0.71
C CYS A 74 -1.01 17.21 -0.74
N HIS A 75 -2.21 17.48 -1.24
CA HIS A 75 -2.47 17.97 -2.60
C HIS A 75 -2.04 16.98 -3.72
N GLN A 76 -1.78 15.72 -3.37
CA GLN A 76 -1.49 14.65 -4.33
C GLN A 76 -2.76 13.89 -4.75
N ARG A 77 -3.97 14.31 -4.34
CA ARG A 77 -5.24 13.68 -4.72
C ARG A 77 -5.26 12.17 -4.45
N ILE A 78 -4.93 11.79 -3.21
CA ILE A 78 -4.87 10.37 -2.81
C ILE A 78 -6.23 9.71 -2.98
N GLN A 79 -6.26 8.59 -3.72
CA GLN A 79 -7.46 7.79 -3.98
C GLN A 79 -7.55 6.57 -3.07
N ARG A 80 -6.40 6.00 -2.66
CA ARG A 80 -6.36 4.77 -1.89
C ARG A 80 -5.07 4.66 -1.07
N PHE A 81 -5.20 4.11 0.12
CA PHE A 81 -4.07 3.55 0.88
C PHE A 81 -4.14 2.02 0.85
N ILE A 82 -2.97 1.39 0.80
CA ILE A 82 -2.81 -0.06 0.78
C ILE A 82 -1.71 -0.39 1.78
N ASN A 83 -1.99 -1.27 2.73
CA ASN A 83 -1.03 -1.69 3.74
C ASN A 83 -0.47 -3.09 3.42
N GLY A 84 0.80 -3.30 3.73
CA GLY A 84 1.30 -4.62 4.07
C GLY A 84 1.31 -4.80 5.59
N PHE A 85 2.26 -5.59 6.12
CA PHE A 85 2.38 -5.77 7.59
C PHE A 85 2.99 -4.55 8.29
N SER A 86 4.02 -3.94 7.69
CA SER A 86 4.77 -2.84 8.32
C SER A 86 5.20 -1.78 7.31
N PHE A 87 4.42 -1.66 6.23
CA PHE A 87 4.65 -0.68 5.18
C PHE A 87 3.33 -0.27 4.52
N VAL A 88 3.35 0.88 3.86
CA VAL A 88 2.16 1.49 3.27
C VAL A 88 2.47 2.00 1.87
N LEU A 89 1.48 1.83 1.00
CA LEU A 89 1.39 2.45 -0.32
C LEU A 89 0.24 3.46 -0.33
N ALA A 90 0.43 4.60 -1.00
CA ALA A 90 -0.66 5.51 -1.38
C ALA A 90 -0.70 5.64 -2.90
N VAL A 91 -1.92 5.61 -3.46
CA VAL A 91 -2.17 5.73 -4.90
C VAL A 91 -2.88 7.05 -5.16
N THR A 92 -2.35 7.87 -6.07
CA THR A 92 -2.95 9.15 -6.47
C THR A 92 -3.96 9.00 -7.61
N ALA A 93 -4.71 10.07 -7.88
CA ALA A 93 -5.60 10.14 -9.04
C ALA A 93 -4.87 10.07 -10.40
N GLU A 94 -3.58 10.40 -10.42
CA GLU A 94 -2.68 10.28 -11.58
C GLU A 94 -1.93 8.95 -11.62
N ASN A 95 -2.36 7.94 -10.85
CA ASN A 95 -1.70 6.64 -10.73
C ASN A 95 -0.26 6.69 -10.19
N HIS A 96 0.15 7.79 -9.56
CA HIS A 96 1.43 7.79 -8.86
C HIS A 96 1.33 6.95 -7.59
N ILE A 97 2.40 6.21 -7.32
CA ILE A 97 2.51 5.37 -6.13
C ILE A 97 3.53 5.99 -5.19
N TYR A 98 3.11 6.22 -3.94
CA TYR A 98 3.99 6.58 -2.84
C TYR A 98 4.17 5.39 -1.91
N ILE A 99 5.37 5.20 -1.39
CA ILE A 99 5.78 4.06 -0.55
C ILE A 99 6.50 4.57 0.70
N TRP A 100 6.27 3.93 1.85
CA TRP A 100 7.05 4.15 3.07
C TRP A 100 6.83 3.03 4.08
N GLY A 101 7.64 3.00 5.13
CA GLY A 101 7.65 1.99 6.18
C GLY A 101 8.90 1.09 6.14
N GLN A 102 8.75 -0.13 6.62
CA GLN A 102 9.81 -1.14 6.62
C GLN A 102 10.16 -1.62 5.21
N ASN A 103 11.44 -1.89 4.96
CA ASN A 103 12.00 -2.35 3.69
C ASN A 103 13.07 -3.46 3.84
N SER A 104 13.16 -4.14 4.99
CA SER A 104 14.16 -5.19 5.23
C SER A 104 14.10 -6.35 4.24
N TRP A 105 12.99 -6.52 3.53
CA TRP A 105 12.77 -7.53 2.50
C TRP A 105 12.58 -6.93 1.10
N GLY A 106 12.89 -5.65 0.91
CA GLY A 106 12.64 -4.96 -0.36
C GLY A 106 11.16 -4.70 -0.62
N GLN A 107 10.28 -4.82 0.39
CA GLN A 107 8.82 -4.72 0.23
C GLN A 107 8.32 -3.35 -0.25
N LEU A 108 9.16 -2.31 -0.23
CA LEU A 108 8.82 -1.01 -0.81
C LEU A 108 9.09 -0.94 -2.32
N GLY A 109 9.88 -1.85 -2.90
CA GLY A 109 10.21 -1.81 -4.33
C GLY A 109 11.26 -0.75 -4.70
N VAL A 110 12.03 -0.27 -3.72
CA VAL A 110 13.17 0.62 -3.98
C VAL A 110 14.37 -0.18 -4.49
N THR A 111 14.74 0.02 -5.76
CA THR A 111 15.81 -0.73 -6.43
C THR A 111 17.19 -0.62 -5.77
N THR A 112 17.48 0.53 -5.16
CA THR A 112 18.75 0.81 -4.47
C THR A 112 18.43 1.34 -3.06
N PRO A 113 18.13 0.45 -2.10
CA PRO A 113 17.73 0.89 -0.78
C PRO A 113 18.91 1.48 -0.01
N GLU A 114 18.69 2.64 0.63
CA GLU A 114 19.68 3.33 1.47
C GLU A 114 19.55 2.94 2.95
N THR A 115 18.40 2.36 3.32
CA THR A 115 18.01 2.01 4.69
C THR A 115 16.94 0.93 4.66
N ASP A 116 16.80 0.20 5.77
CA ASP A 116 15.76 -0.80 5.97
C ASP A 116 14.42 -0.19 6.40
N VAL A 117 14.35 1.12 6.67
CA VAL A 117 13.12 1.80 7.07
C VAL A 117 13.06 3.21 6.46
N TYR A 118 11.97 3.50 5.76
CA TYR A 118 11.66 4.79 5.15
C TYR A 118 10.52 5.45 5.92
N ILE A 119 10.83 6.45 6.73
CA ILE A 119 9.87 7.11 7.62
C ILE A 119 9.10 8.29 6.98
N LYS A 120 9.31 8.52 5.68
CA LYS A 120 8.62 9.56 4.89
C LYS A 120 8.15 8.95 3.57
N PRO A 121 6.95 9.31 3.07
CA PRO A 121 6.49 8.91 1.75
C PRO A 121 7.48 9.35 0.68
N GLN A 122 7.85 8.39 -0.18
CA GLN A 122 8.64 8.63 -1.38
C GLN A 122 7.90 8.09 -2.59
N LYS A 123 8.05 8.74 -3.74
CA LYS A 123 7.41 8.31 -4.98
C LYS A 123 8.16 7.11 -5.57
N LEU A 124 7.45 6.04 -5.92
CA LEU A 124 7.98 4.89 -6.65
C LEU A 124 7.91 5.17 -8.15
N ALA A 125 8.94 5.81 -8.69
CA ALA A 125 8.97 6.30 -10.08
C ALA A 125 8.90 5.20 -11.15
N PHE A 126 9.12 3.93 -10.80
CA PHE A 126 9.07 2.80 -11.75
C PHE A 126 7.74 2.69 -12.51
N PHE A 127 6.64 3.19 -11.93
CA PHE A 127 5.30 3.11 -12.49
C PHE A 127 4.79 4.45 -13.07
N ASP A 128 5.63 5.49 -13.17
CA ASP A 128 5.21 6.81 -13.68
C ASP A 128 4.75 6.77 -15.15
N ASP A 129 5.21 5.77 -15.92
CA ASP A 129 4.88 5.55 -17.32
C ASP A 129 3.91 4.37 -17.53
N LYS A 130 3.31 3.84 -16.46
CA LYS A 130 2.44 2.67 -16.49
C LYS A 130 1.07 2.99 -15.91
N ASP A 131 0.04 2.64 -16.65
CA ASP A 131 -1.33 2.68 -16.15
C ASP A 131 -1.58 1.47 -15.25
N ILE A 132 -1.94 1.73 -14.00
CA ILE A 132 -2.15 0.69 -13.00
C ILE A 132 -3.65 0.37 -12.87
N LEU A 133 -4.00 -0.92 -12.97
CA LEU A 133 -5.36 -1.39 -12.71
C LEU A 133 -5.56 -1.76 -11.25
N GLU A 134 -4.65 -2.55 -10.70
CA GLU A 134 -4.76 -3.09 -9.35
C GLU A 134 -3.40 -3.20 -8.67
N ILE A 135 -3.40 -2.98 -7.37
CA ILE A 135 -2.26 -3.14 -6.49
C ILE A 135 -2.73 -3.92 -5.28
N SER A 136 -1.94 -4.90 -4.84
CA SER A 136 -2.22 -5.66 -3.64
C SER A 136 -0.92 -6.01 -2.93
N CYS A 137 -0.93 -5.95 -1.60
CA CYS A 137 0.24 -6.19 -0.77
C CYS A 137 -0.06 -7.27 0.28
N GLY A 138 0.83 -8.24 0.39
CA GLY A 138 0.85 -9.23 1.47
C GLY A 138 1.70 -8.74 2.64
N LEU A 139 2.19 -9.66 3.48
CA LEU A 139 3.01 -9.29 4.65
C LEU A 139 4.25 -8.46 4.26
N ASN A 140 4.99 -8.93 3.27
CA ASN A 140 6.31 -8.39 2.92
C ASN A 140 6.53 -8.36 1.41
N HIS A 141 5.46 -8.42 0.61
CA HIS A 141 5.52 -8.38 -0.86
C HIS A 141 4.34 -7.61 -1.42
N CYS A 142 4.47 -7.13 -2.64
CA CYS A 142 3.37 -6.55 -3.39
C CYS A 142 3.33 -7.08 -4.81
N LEU A 143 2.13 -7.01 -5.37
CA LEU A 143 1.83 -7.34 -6.75
C LEU A 143 1.04 -6.19 -7.37
N ILE A 144 1.33 -5.90 -8.63
CA ILE A 144 0.68 -4.87 -9.44
C ILE A 144 0.25 -5.47 -10.77
N LEU A 145 -0.97 -5.18 -11.19
CA LEU A 145 -1.48 -5.39 -12.54
C LEU A 145 -1.56 -4.06 -13.26
N SER A 146 -0.88 -3.93 -14.40
CA SER A 146 -1.03 -2.78 -15.31
C SER A 146 -2.12 -2.99 -16.35
N SER A 147 -2.58 -1.90 -16.98
CA SER A 147 -3.68 -1.89 -17.96
C SER A 147 -3.36 -2.66 -19.24
N ASP A 148 -2.09 -2.83 -19.56
CA ASP A 148 -1.59 -3.66 -20.66
C ASP A 148 -1.50 -5.16 -20.30
N GLY A 149 -2.01 -5.55 -19.13
CA GLY A 149 -2.09 -6.95 -18.68
C GLY A 149 -0.80 -7.49 -18.09
N GLN A 150 0.21 -6.65 -17.87
CA GLN A 150 1.46 -7.08 -17.25
C GLN A 150 1.34 -7.12 -15.73
N VAL A 151 2.01 -8.10 -15.14
CA VAL A 151 2.09 -8.23 -13.70
C VAL A 151 3.50 -7.90 -13.23
N TYR A 152 3.60 -7.12 -12.16
CA TYR A 152 4.85 -6.82 -11.49
C TYR A 152 4.79 -7.30 -10.04
N GLY A 153 5.90 -7.81 -9.52
CA GLY A 153 6.01 -8.20 -8.13
C GLY A 153 7.36 -7.85 -7.52
N TRP A 154 7.37 -7.59 -6.21
CA TRP A 154 8.59 -7.31 -5.44
C TRP A 154 8.42 -7.61 -3.96
N GLY A 155 9.52 -7.57 -3.21
CA GLY A 155 9.57 -7.88 -1.79
C GLY A 155 10.07 -9.30 -1.48
N ARG A 156 9.67 -9.83 -0.34
CA ARG A 156 10.08 -11.15 0.16
C ARG A 156 9.70 -12.25 -0.83
N ASN A 157 10.65 -13.14 -1.12
CA ASN A 157 10.43 -14.28 -2.00
C ASN A 157 10.92 -15.63 -1.45
N SER A 158 11.11 -15.77 -0.13
CA SER A 158 11.62 -17.02 0.45
C SER A 158 10.71 -18.22 0.16
N GLU A 159 9.40 -17.99 0.00
CA GLU A 159 8.38 -19.02 -0.28
C GLU A 159 7.92 -19.01 -1.76
N GLY A 160 8.54 -18.20 -2.62
CA GLY A 160 8.06 -18.02 -3.99
C GLY A 160 6.85 -17.08 -4.13
N GLN A 161 6.62 -16.18 -3.18
CA GLN A 161 5.51 -15.22 -3.20
C GLN A 161 5.56 -14.27 -4.41
N VAL A 162 6.77 -13.91 -4.82
CA VAL A 162 7.07 -13.12 -6.02
C VAL A 162 7.57 -14.12 -7.07
N TRP A 163 6.70 -14.55 -7.97
CA TRP A 163 7.05 -15.53 -9.01
C TRP A 163 8.37 -15.16 -9.71
N GLY A 164 9.30 -16.10 -9.84
CA GLY A 164 10.61 -15.85 -10.44
C GLY A 164 11.60 -17.01 -10.23
N PRO A 165 12.74 -17.01 -10.93
CA PRO A 165 13.70 -18.13 -10.91
C PRO A 165 14.49 -18.23 -9.59
N LEU A 166 14.55 -17.16 -8.79
CA LEU A 166 15.33 -17.08 -7.56
C LEU A 166 14.42 -16.96 -6.34
N ARG A 167 14.70 -17.73 -5.28
CA ARG A 167 14.02 -17.67 -3.97
C ARG A 167 14.61 -16.59 -3.04
N GLU A 168 14.99 -15.45 -3.62
CA GLU A 168 15.60 -14.33 -2.92
C GLU A 168 14.71 -13.09 -3.03
N ALA A 169 14.77 -12.21 -2.04
CA ALA A 169 13.97 -10.99 -2.03
C ALA A 169 14.35 -10.06 -3.20
N TYR A 170 13.35 -9.46 -3.85
CA TYR A 170 13.57 -8.47 -4.92
C TYR A 170 13.36 -7.08 -4.37
N CYS A 171 14.42 -6.26 -4.40
CA CYS A 171 14.37 -4.88 -3.92
C CYS A 171 13.54 -3.95 -4.81
N GLY A 172 13.27 -4.32 -6.07
CA GLY A 172 12.49 -3.49 -7.01
C GLY A 172 11.42 -4.29 -7.77
N PRO A 173 10.43 -3.59 -8.37
CA PRO A 173 9.43 -4.23 -9.22
C PRO A 173 10.06 -5.05 -10.34
N MET A 174 9.76 -6.34 -10.35
CA MET A 174 10.14 -7.25 -11.42
C MET A 174 8.90 -7.62 -12.24
N LYS A 175 9.00 -7.49 -13.56
CA LYS A 175 7.96 -8.00 -14.47
C LYS A 175 7.89 -9.52 -14.35
N LEU A 176 6.69 -10.04 -14.14
CA LEU A 176 6.40 -11.47 -14.08
C LEU A 176 5.92 -11.93 -15.47
N ASP A 177 6.41 -13.08 -15.95
CA ASP A 177 5.95 -13.70 -17.20
C ASP A 177 4.57 -14.37 -17.00
N LEU A 178 3.57 -13.55 -16.68
CA LEU A 178 2.18 -13.93 -16.46
C LEU A 178 1.29 -12.98 -17.28
N TYR A 179 0.46 -13.52 -18.18
CA TYR A 179 -0.58 -12.76 -18.87
C TYR A 179 -1.91 -12.99 -18.15
N ILE A 180 -2.40 -11.97 -17.44
CA ILE A 180 -3.59 -12.10 -16.59
C ILE A 180 -4.65 -11.10 -17.04
N VAL A 181 -5.84 -11.61 -17.40
CA VAL A 181 -6.96 -10.82 -17.95
C VAL A 181 -7.93 -10.35 -16.86
N GLY A 182 -7.61 -10.62 -15.60
CA GLY A 182 -8.40 -10.22 -14.44
C GLY A 182 -7.81 -10.79 -13.15
N VAL A 183 -7.78 -9.97 -12.10
CA VAL A 183 -7.29 -10.35 -10.78
C VAL A 183 -8.49 -10.58 -9.87
N ILE A 184 -8.55 -11.76 -9.25
CA ILE A 184 -9.29 -11.94 -8.00
C ILE A 184 -8.23 -11.98 -6.91
N THR A 185 -8.05 -10.87 -6.21
CA THR A 185 -7.31 -10.85 -4.96
C THR A 185 -8.14 -11.60 -3.92
N ARG A 186 -7.71 -12.83 -3.58
CA ARG A 186 -8.11 -13.48 -2.34
C ARG A 186 -6.94 -13.38 -1.39
N THR A 187 -7.07 -12.52 -0.38
CA THR A 187 -6.29 -12.65 0.85
C THR A 187 -6.72 -13.95 1.52
N ILE A 188 -5.89 -14.99 1.42
CA ILE A 188 -6.03 -16.17 2.27
C ILE A 188 -5.02 -15.98 3.40
N GLY A 189 -5.50 -15.48 4.54
CA GLY A 189 -4.62 -15.07 5.62
C GLY A 189 -3.80 -13.84 5.22
N TRP A 190 -2.48 -13.93 5.35
CA TRP A 190 -1.57 -12.80 5.16
C TRP A 190 -0.82 -12.77 3.82
N ASP A 191 -1.11 -13.74 2.94
CA ASP A 191 -0.52 -13.81 1.60
C ASP A 191 -1.49 -13.25 0.56
N VAL A 192 -0.93 -12.51 -0.40
CA VAL A 192 -1.62 -12.10 -1.62
C VAL A 192 -1.16 -13.01 -2.75
N VAL A 193 -2.13 -13.68 -3.38
CA VAL A 193 -1.92 -14.50 -4.57
C VAL A 193 -2.78 -13.92 -5.68
N ILE A 194 -2.18 -13.67 -6.84
CA ILE A 194 -2.97 -13.43 -8.05
C ILE A 194 -3.44 -14.78 -8.58
N THR A 195 -4.76 -14.95 -8.70
CA THR A 195 -5.35 -16.12 -9.35
C THR A 195 -5.79 -15.76 -10.77
N GLN A 196 -5.39 -16.58 -11.75
CA GLN A 196 -5.76 -16.41 -13.16
C GLN A 196 -7.27 -16.71 -13.34
N TYR A 197 -8.00 -15.84 -14.02
CA TYR A 197 -9.27 -16.20 -14.65
C TYR A 197 -9.01 -16.45 -16.13
N GLU A 198 -9.02 -17.72 -16.55
CA GLU A 198 -9.19 -18.05 -17.96
C GLU A 198 -10.66 -17.80 -18.31
N SER A 199 -10.96 -16.76 -19.10
CA SER A 199 -12.18 -16.83 -19.88
C SER A 199 -11.97 -17.95 -20.91
N HIS A 200 -12.74 -19.02 -20.76
CA HIS A 200 -12.81 -20.09 -21.76
C HIS A 200 -13.19 -19.49 -23.12
N ASN A 201 -12.20 -19.13 -23.93
CA ASN A 201 -12.33 -19.23 -25.38
C ASN A 201 -12.02 -20.69 -25.74
N SER A 202 -12.99 -21.55 -25.42
CA SER A 202 -13.29 -22.63 -26.33
C SER A 202 -13.76 -22.01 -27.65
N LEU A 203 -13.45 -22.69 -28.78
CA LEU A 203 -13.72 -22.38 -30.20
C LEU A 203 -12.55 -21.67 -30.92
N LYS A 204 -11.95 -22.16 -32.01
CA LYS A 204 -12.17 -23.33 -32.89
C LYS A 204 -10.89 -23.55 -33.73
N THR A 205 -10.43 -24.79 -33.86
CA THR A 205 -9.90 -25.35 -35.12
C THR A 205 -10.68 -26.60 -35.43
#